data_AF-A0A3S4JAN0-F1
#
_entry.id   AF-A0A3S4JAN0-F1
#
_cell.length_a   1.000
_cell.length_b   1.000
_cell.length_c   1.000
_cell.angle_alpha   90.00
_cell.angle_beta   90.00
_cell.angle_gamma   90.00
#
_symmetry.space_group_name_H-M   'P 1'
#
loop_
_entity.id
_entity.type
_entity.pdbx_description
1 polymer ?
#
loop_
_entity_poly.entity_id
_entity_poly.type
_entity_poly.pdbx_seq_one_letter_code
_entity_poly.pdbx_strand_id
1 'polypeptide(L)'
;MRRKAPYNKFGNTVKNVDMISIVLLPSVVEYQKDRDTMFGFGGSINLFDVGKPTVGKLNEIDYKTKEVKVEIDVLSDKPNQTHYRALLVHPTQMFK
;
A
#
# COMPACT_ATOMS: atom_id res chain seq x y z
N MET A 1 -40.63 -13.67 14.50
CA MET A 1 -39.34 -14.38 14.35
C MET A 1 -38.39 -13.52 13.51
N ARG A 2 -37.38 -12.89 14.13
CA ARG A 2 -36.34 -12.11 13.40
C ARG A 2 -35.23 -13.07 12.95
N ARG A 3 -35.05 -13.26 11.63
CA ARG A 3 -33.94 -14.04 11.07
C ARG A 3 -32.64 -13.27 11.30
N LYS A 4 -31.69 -13.84 12.07
CA LYS A 4 -30.32 -13.33 12.20
C LYS A 4 -29.59 -13.55 10.87
N ALA A 5 -29.01 -12.51 10.29
CA ALA A 5 -28.09 -12.61 9.17
C ALA A 5 -26.75 -13.22 9.63
N PRO A 6 -26.10 -14.09 8.85
CA PRO A 6 -24.83 -14.70 9.22
C PRO A 6 -23.68 -13.68 9.09
N TYR A 7 -22.87 -13.62 10.14
CA TYR A 7 -21.64 -12.84 10.24
C TYR A 7 -20.58 -13.47 9.31
N ASN A 8 -20.24 -12.80 8.21
CA ASN A 8 -19.18 -13.28 7.32
C ASN A 8 -17.84 -12.70 7.78
N LYS A 9 -17.05 -13.52 8.49
CA LYS A 9 -15.64 -13.22 8.78
C LYS A 9 -14.89 -13.34 7.47
N PHE A 10 -14.34 -12.21 7.00
CA PHE A 10 -13.46 -12.08 5.86
C PHE A 10 -12.51 -13.27 5.72
N GLY A 11 -12.88 -14.21 4.85
CA GLY A 11 -12.05 -15.29 4.36
C GLY A 11 -11.21 -14.75 3.21
N ASN A 12 -9.89 -14.90 3.35
CA ASN A 12 -8.90 -14.51 2.36
C ASN A 12 -9.11 -15.25 1.04
N THR A 13 -9.55 -14.52 0.02
CA THR A 13 -9.19 -14.76 -1.37
C THR A 13 -9.19 -13.42 -2.10
N VAL A 14 -8.09 -12.67 -1.94
CA VAL A 14 -7.82 -11.47 -2.74
C VAL A 14 -7.37 -11.95 -4.13
N LYS A 15 -8.32 -12.39 -4.95
CA LYS A 15 -8.10 -12.64 -6.37
C LYS A 15 -8.48 -11.37 -7.13
N ASN A 16 -7.51 -10.83 -7.87
CA ASN A 16 -7.66 -9.69 -8.78
C ASN A 16 -8.32 -8.47 -8.16
N VAL A 17 -7.62 -7.84 -7.22
CA VAL A 17 -7.98 -6.48 -6.83
C VAL A 17 -7.31 -5.54 -7.81
N ASP A 18 -8.14 -4.94 -8.66
CA ASP A 18 -7.80 -3.72 -9.38
C ASP A 18 -6.99 -2.82 -8.45
N MET A 19 -5.75 -2.54 -8.84
CA MET A 19 -4.67 -1.88 -8.10
C MET A 19 -5.05 -0.51 -7.49
N ILE A 20 -6.27 -0.05 -7.73
CA ILE A 20 -6.88 1.21 -7.29
C ILE A 20 -7.69 1.03 -5.99
N SER A 21 -8.07 -0.19 -5.58
CA SER A 21 -9.09 -0.40 -4.53
C SER A 21 -8.56 -0.51 -3.09
N ILE A 22 -7.26 -0.37 -2.84
CA ILE A 22 -6.70 -0.44 -1.47
C ILE A 22 -5.78 0.76 -1.22
N VAL A 23 -6.36 1.97 -1.34
CA VAL A 23 -5.83 3.16 -0.67
C VAL A 23 -6.39 3.12 0.75
N LEU A 24 -5.81 2.27 1.61
CA LEU A 24 -6.16 2.22 3.03
C LEU A 24 -5.39 3.33 3.76
N LEU A 25 -6.12 4.12 4.55
CA LEU A 25 -5.59 5.27 5.27
C LEU A 25 -4.42 4.85 6.17
N PRO A 26 -3.24 5.49 6.09
CA PRO A 26 -2.76 6.47 5.11
C PRO A 26 -1.92 5.83 3.98
N SER A 27 -2.11 6.32 2.75
CA SER A 27 -1.39 5.85 1.55
C SER A 27 -1.30 6.96 0.49
N VAL A 28 -0.34 6.86 -0.44
CA VAL A 28 -0.16 7.81 -1.54
C VAL A 28 0.15 7.07 -2.85
N VAL A 29 -0.29 7.64 -3.98
CA VAL A 29 0.06 7.18 -5.32
C VAL A 29 0.41 8.41 -6.16
N GLU A 30 1.48 8.34 -6.94
CA GLU A 30 1.95 9.42 -7.81
C GLU A 30 2.51 8.84 -9.11
N TYR A 31 2.16 9.46 -10.25
CA TYR A 31 2.67 9.05 -11.55
C TYR A 31 4.09 9.60 -11.79
N GLN A 32 5.00 8.71 -12.14
CA GLN A 32 6.39 9.02 -12.44
C GLN A 32 6.60 9.00 -13.95
N LYS A 33 6.54 10.19 -14.56
CA LYS A 33 6.60 10.36 -16.02
C LYS A 33 7.96 9.99 -16.60
N ASP A 34 9.03 10.06 -15.82
CA ASP A 34 10.39 9.77 -16.25
C ASP A 34 10.60 8.28 -16.63
N ARG A 35 9.87 7.36 -15.98
CA ARG A 35 9.97 5.92 -16.18
C ARG A 35 8.68 5.24 -16.62
N ASP A 36 7.60 6.01 -16.81
CA ASP A 36 6.25 5.50 -17.07
C ASP A 36 5.79 4.49 -16.01
N THR A 37 6.04 4.82 -14.73
CA THR A 37 5.66 3.98 -13.58
C THR A 37 4.67 4.69 -12.67
N MET A 38 3.85 3.91 -11.98
CA MET A 38 3.05 4.36 -10.84
C MET A 38 3.82 4.09 -9.56
N PHE A 39 4.23 5.16 -8.90
CA PHE A 39 4.74 5.09 -7.53
C PHE A 39 3.55 4.97 -6.58
N GLY A 40 3.63 4.03 -5.64
CA GLY A 40 2.62 3.81 -4.63
C GLY A 40 3.25 3.54 -3.27
N PHE A 41 2.58 4.01 -2.23
CA PHE A 41 2.92 3.67 -0.85
C PHE A 41 1.65 3.31 -0.08
N GLY A 42 1.57 2.06 0.39
CA GLY A 42 0.51 1.61 1.30
C GLY A 42 1.03 1.62 2.74
N GLY A 43 0.53 2.54 3.58
CA GLY A 43 1.08 2.78 4.92
C GLY A 43 0.46 2.00 6.08
N SER A 44 -0.62 1.25 5.83
CA SER A 44 -1.43 0.60 6.87
C SER A 44 -1.63 -0.91 6.65
N ILE A 45 -0.71 -1.57 5.95
CA ILE A 45 -0.83 -3.02 5.70
C ILE A 45 -0.66 -3.76 7.03
N ASN A 46 -1.54 -4.72 7.30
CA ASN A 46 -1.60 -5.47 8.56
C ASN A 46 -1.88 -4.62 9.81
N LEU A 47 -2.49 -3.43 9.67
CA LEU A 47 -2.81 -2.57 10.81
C LEU A 47 -3.71 -3.25 11.86
N PHE A 48 -4.59 -4.17 11.45
CA PHE A 48 -5.50 -4.88 12.35
C PHE A 48 -4.98 -6.24 12.84
N ASP A 49 -3.78 -6.63 12.43
CA ASP A 49 -3.12 -7.82 12.97
C ASP A 49 -2.53 -7.47 14.34
N VAL A 50 -3.28 -7.76 15.39
CA VAL A 50 -2.91 -7.42 16.77
C VAL A 50 -1.55 -8.03 17.14
N GLY A 51 -0.62 -7.19 17.59
CA GLY A 51 0.70 -7.61 18.04
C GLY A 51 1.74 -7.75 16.92
N LYS A 52 1.37 -7.50 15.65
CA LYS A 52 2.31 -7.46 14.52
C LYS A 52 2.71 -6.03 14.15
N PRO A 53 3.91 -5.82 13.59
CA PRO A 53 4.27 -4.55 12.99
C PRO A 53 3.37 -4.27 11.78
N THR A 54 2.99 -3.01 11.62
CA THR A 54 2.32 -2.52 10.42
C THR A 54 3.35 -2.34 9.31
N VAL A 55 2.98 -2.74 8.11
CA VAL A 55 3.85 -2.71 6.94
C VAL A 55 3.53 -1.48 6.10
N GLY A 56 4.55 -0.70 5.80
CA GLY A 56 4.57 0.35 4.80
C GLY A 56 5.17 -0.20 3.52
N LYS A 57 4.37 -0.48 2.49
CA LYS A 57 4.86 -1.05 1.23
C LYS A 57 5.06 0.03 0.19
N LEU A 58 6.29 0.22 -0.24
CA LEU A 58 6.69 1.07 -1.38
C LEU A 58 6.66 0.25 -2.65
N ASN A 59 5.99 0.74 -3.68
CA ASN A 59 5.90 0.09 -4.98
C ASN A 59 6.19 1.07 -6.12
N GLU A 60 6.93 0.62 -7.12
CA GLU A 60 6.88 1.19 -8.46
C GLU A 60 6.37 0.12 -9.42
N ILE A 61 5.27 0.43 -10.12
CA ILE A 61 4.60 -0.50 -11.02
C ILE A 61 4.59 0.09 -12.42
N ASP A 62 5.01 -0.67 -13.42
CA ASP A 62 4.97 -0.26 -14.82
C ASP A 62 3.55 0.10 -15.24
N TYR A 63 3.37 1.31 -15.79
CA TYR A 63 2.04 1.81 -16.10
C TYR A 63 1.37 1.02 -17.22
N LYS A 64 2.14 0.42 -18.14
CA LYS A 64 1.60 -0.33 -19.28
C LYS A 64 1.46 -1.81 -18.98
N THR A 65 2.55 -2.45 -18.55
CA THR A 65 2.62 -3.91 -18.36
C THR A 65 2.06 -4.35 -17.01
N LYS A 66 1.91 -3.43 -16.06
CA LYS A 66 1.54 -3.70 -14.66
C LYS A 66 2.55 -4.58 -13.92
N GLU A 67 3.76 -4.72 -14.47
CA GLU A 67 4.85 -5.43 -13.83
C GLU A 67 5.37 -4.61 -12.63
N VAL A 68 5.56 -5.29 -11.49
CA VAL A 68 6.19 -4.70 -10.32
C VAL A 68 7.68 -4.53 -10.60
N LYS A 69 8.14 -3.27 -10.65
CA LYS A 69 9.55 -2.93 -10.89
C LYS A 69 10.33 -2.81 -9.59
N VAL A 70 9.70 -2.25 -8.56
CA VAL A 70 10.26 -2.10 -7.22
C VAL A 70 9.17 -2.44 -6.21
N GLU A 71 9.52 -3.22 -5.20
CA GLU A 71 8.69 -3.48 -4.03
C GLU A 71 9.60 -3.53 -2.79
N ILE A 72 9.36 -2.64 -1.82
CA ILE A 72 10.14 -2.54 -0.59
C ILE A 72 9.18 -2.42 0.60
N ASP A 73 9.39 -3.26 1.61
CA ASP A 73 8.60 -3.26 2.83
C ASP A 73 9.32 -2.54 3.97
N VAL A 74 8.63 -1.59 4.58
CA VAL A 74 9.04 -0.85 5.78
C VAL A 74 8.23 -1.36 6.95
N LEU A 75 8.88 -1.98 7.93
CA LEU A 75 8.22 -2.45 9.14
C LEU A 75 8.18 -1.33 10.18
N SER A 76 7.04 -1.19 10.87
CA SER A 76 6.93 -0.27 12.00
C SER A 76 7.77 -0.75 13.19
N ASP A 77 8.30 0.19 13.96
CA ASP A 77 9.09 -0.08 15.17
C ASP A 77 8.24 -0.63 16.33
N LYS A 78 6.95 -0.28 16.36
CA LYS A 78 5.97 -0.79 17.33
C LYS A 78 4.82 -1.51 16.63
N PRO A 79 4.15 -2.46 17.30
CA PRO A 79 2.94 -3.10 16.78
C PRO A 79 1.84 -2.08 16.45
N ASN A 80 1.09 -2.34 15.38
CA ASN A 80 -0.11 -1.58 15.00
C ASN A 80 0.12 -0.05 14.82
N GLN A 81 1.35 0.35 14.48
CA GLN A 81 1.72 1.75 14.25
C GLN A 81 1.73 2.06 12.75
N THR A 82 0.76 2.83 12.28
CA THR A 82 0.63 3.17 10.86
C THR A 82 1.73 4.10 10.35
N HIS A 83 2.11 3.92 9.09
CA HIS A 83 2.92 4.87 8.34
C HIS A 83 2.03 5.88 7.63
N TYR A 84 2.56 7.07 7.31
CA TYR A 84 1.77 8.12 6.66
C TYR A 84 1.95 8.15 5.14
N ARG A 85 3.09 8.60 4.66
CA ARG A 85 3.38 8.76 3.23
C ARG A 85 4.85 8.52 2.97
N ALA A 86 5.17 8.28 1.70
CA ALA A 86 6.51 8.31 1.17
C ALA A 86 6.57 9.22 -0.05
N LEU A 87 7.77 9.67 -0.40
CA LEU A 87 8.03 10.46 -1.59
C LEU A 87 9.15 9.80 -2.39
N LEU A 88 9.01 9.78 -3.71
CA LEU A 88 10.12 9.49 -4.60
C LEU A 88 10.91 10.78 -4.80
N VAL A 89 12.16 10.79 -4.32
CA VAL A 89 13.01 11.98 -4.34
C VAL A 89 14.07 11.86 -5.44
N HIS A 90 14.33 12.97 -6.13
CA HIS A 90 15.38 13.07 -7.14
C HIS A 90 16.54 13.91 -6.60
N PRO A 91 17.70 13.31 -6.27
CA PRO A 91 18.84 14.06 -5.72
C PRO A 91 19.31 15.23 -6.59
N THR A 92 19.14 15.11 -7.92
CA THR A 92 19.49 16.14 -8.91
C THR A 92 18.64 17.42 -8.82
N GLN A 93 17.53 17.39 -8.07
CA GLN A 93 16.62 18.53 -7.91
C GLN A 93 16.64 19.13 -6.49
N MET A 94 17.46 18.58 -5.58
CA MET A 94 17.46 18.99 -4.18
C MET A 94 18.11 20.35 -3.93
N PHE A 95 19.08 20.75 -4.75
CA PHE A 95 19.84 21.98 -4.60
C PHE A 95 19.77 22.78 -5.91
N LYS A 96 19.25 24.01 -5.81
CA LYS A 96 19.03 24.92 -6.92
C LYS A 96 20.21 25.85 -7.13
#